data_AF-A0A951E2X7-F1
#
_entry.id   AF-A0A951E2X7-F1
#
_cell.length_a   1.000
_cell.length_b   1.000
_cell.length_c   1.000
_cell.angle_alpha   90.00
_cell.angle_beta   90.00
_cell.angle_gamma   90.00
#
_symmetry.space_group_name_H-M   'P 1'
#
loop_
_entity.id
_entity.type
_entity.pdbx_description
1 polymer ?
#
loop_
_entity_poly.entity_id
_entity_poly.type
_entity_poly.pdbx_seq_one_letter_code
_entity_poly.pdbx_strand_id
1 'polypeptide(L)'
;MKESILLGAHMSIGGGVHTAIERGCSINCTAIQMFVKNNMQWFARPLTRDEIRGFLEHRQRGELLSIFAHANYLINLAATNPQFHANSMRSLSEELIRAGQLELPFLVMHPGAHLGAGEEAGLKKIVKSIDAIFRVIPKVKTRIALETTAGQGSCLGHRFEHIAYIIENVRAPERLCVCIDTAHLFAAGYDLG
;
A
#
# COMPACT_ATOMS: atom_id res chain seq x y z
N MET A 1 9.11 6.80 -30.25
CA MET A 1 8.14 7.32 -29.26
C MET A 1 8.95 7.77 -28.07
N LYS A 2 8.86 9.04 -27.63
CA LYS A 2 9.52 9.44 -26.37
C LYS A 2 8.94 8.55 -25.28
N GLU A 3 9.80 7.84 -24.54
CA GLU A 3 9.37 7.13 -23.33
C GLU A 3 8.68 8.15 -22.42
N SER A 4 7.40 7.92 -22.16
CA SER A 4 6.61 8.81 -21.31
C SER A 4 6.97 8.50 -19.87
N ILE A 5 7.60 9.46 -19.18
CA ILE A 5 7.97 9.35 -17.77
C ILE A 5 6.72 9.10 -16.94
N LEU A 6 6.76 8.14 -16.00
CA LEU A 6 5.71 7.95 -14.99
C LEU A 6 5.87 8.99 -13.89
N LEU A 7 5.01 10.01 -13.89
CA LEU A 7 5.04 11.11 -12.94
C LEU A 7 3.61 11.51 -12.59
N GLY A 8 3.40 11.81 -11.31
CA GLY A 8 2.17 12.39 -10.82
C GLY A 8 2.15 12.50 -9.32
N ALA A 9 0.97 12.37 -8.72
CA ALA A 9 0.79 12.60 -7.29
C ALA A 9 -0.28 11.70 -6.68
N HIS A 10 -0.39 11.73 -5.35
CA HIS A 10 -1.46 11.05 -4.63
C HIS A 10 -2.78 11.80 -4.81
N MET A 11 -3.76 11.16 -5.45
CA MET A 11 -5.06 11.74 -5.79
C MET A 11 -6.15 11.32 -4.79
N SER A 12 -6.96 12.28 -4.38
CA SER A 12 -8.14 12.02 -3.56
C SER A 12 -9.15 11.15 -4.31
N ILE A 13 -9.86 10.30 -3.57
CA ILE A 13 -11.03 9.53 -4.03
C ILE A 13 -12.36 10.10 -3.53
N GLY A 14 -12.36 11.33 -3.00
CA GLY A 14 -13.58 12.00 -2.53
C GLY A 14 -14.58 12.16 -3.68
N GLY A 15 -15.81 11.66 -3.50
CA GLY A 15 -16.82 11.55 -4.56
C GLY A 15 -16.82 10.22 -5.32
N GLY A 16 -15.87 9.32 -5.04
CA GLY A 16 -15.77 7.99 -5.64
C GLY A 16 -14.38 7.72 -6.21
N VAL A 17 -14.01 6.45 -6.34
CA VAL A 17 -12.65 6.04 -6.79
C VAL A 17 -12.30 6.55 -8.19
N HIS A 18 -13.27 6.71 -9.09
CA HIS A 18 -13.07 7.25 -10.44
C HIS A 18 -12.57 8.71 -10.43
N THR A 19 -12.94 9.49 -9.42
CA THR A 19 -12.53 10.90 -9.32
C THR A 19 -11.02 11.08 -9.19
N ALA A 20 -10.28 10.07 -8.73
CA ALA A 20 -8.82 10.09 -8.71
C ALA A 20 -8.22 10.13 -10.12
N ILE A 21 -8.87 9.48 -11.10
CA ILE A 21 -8.47 9.48 -12.51
C ILE A 21 -8.63 10.89 -13.07
N GLU A 22 -9.81 11.49 -12.90
CA GLU A 22 -10.12 12.84 -13.38
C GLU A 22 -9.14 13.88 -12.81
N ARG A 23 -8.88 13.79 -11.50
CA ARG A 23 -7.93 14.69 -10.81
C ARG A 23 -6.51 14.52 -11.34
N GLY A 24 -6.04 13.28 -11.53
CA GLY A 24 -4.72 13.01 -12.10
C GLY A 24 -4.57 13.59 -13.50
N CYS A 25 -5.53 13.32 -14.38
CA CYS A 25 -5.55 13.85 -15.75
C CYS A 25 -5.61 15.38 -15.78
N SER A 26 -6.36 16.02 -14.87
CA SER A 26 -6.49 17.49 -14.82
C SER A 26 -5.17 18.24 -14.58
N ILE A 27 -4.17 17.56 -14.01
CA ILE A 27 -2.82 18.10 -13.78
C ILE A 27 -1.75 17.39 -14.63
N ASN A 28 -2.17 16.71 -15.70
CA ASN A 28 -1.29 16.01 -16.65
C ASN A 28 -0.42 14.92 -16.01
N CYS A 29 -0.92 14.22 -14.97
CA CYS A 29 -0.25 13.02 -14.47
C CYS A 29 -0.22 11.95 -15.56
N THR A 30 0.87 11.19 -15.60
CA THR A 30 0.97 9.93 -16.36
C THR A 30 0.90 8.72 -15.42
N ALA A 31 1.07 8.92 -14.12
CA ALA A 31 0.85 7.93 -13.08
C ALA A 31 0.19 8.56 -11.84
N ILE A 32 -0.65 7.82 -11.12
CA ILE A 32 -1.23 8.29 -9.85
C ILE A 32 -1.17 7.23 -8.75
N GLN A 33 -1.08 7.72 -7.52
CA GLN A 33 -1.38 6.94 -6.32
C GLN A 33 -2.76 7.35 -5.79
N MET A 34 -3.50 6.45 -5.16
CA MET A 34 -4.75 6.79 -4.46
C MET A 34 -4.98 5.89 -3.23
N PHE A 35 -5.92 6.23 -2.35
CA PHE A 35 -6.45 5.24 -1.42
C PHE A 35 -7.56 4.39 -2.08
N VAL A 36 -7.86 3.22 -1.54
CA VAL A 36 -9.04 2.43 -1.96
C VAL A 36 -10.25 2.61 -1.05
N LYS A 37 -10.09 3.32 0.08
CA LYS A 37 -11.14 3.74 1.02
C LYS A 37 -10.67 4.97 1.82
N ASN A 38 -11.50 5.50 2.70
CA ASN A 38 -11.09 6.56 3.63
C ASN A 38 -9.90 6.09 4.49
N ASN A 39 -8.80 6.85 4.46
CA ASN A 39 -7.52 6.51 5.11
C ASN A 39 -7.55 6.64 6.65
N MET A 40 -8.64 7.18 7.21
CA MET A 40 -8.84 7.34 8.65
C MET A 40 -9.88 6.37 9.23
N GLN A 41 -10.39 5.42 8.42
CA GLN A 41 -11.37 4.43 8.85
C GLN A 41 -10.83 3.01 8.68
N TRP A 42 -11.10 2.14 9.66
CA TRP A 42 -10.73 0.73 9.58
C TRP A 42 -11.44 -0.01 8.45
N PHE A 43 -12.75 0.21 8.31
CA PHE A 43 -13.60 -0.57 7.41
C PHE A 43 -14.45 0.36 6.55
N ALA A 44 -14.79 -0.10 5.36
CA ALA A 44 -15.69 0.59 4.46
C ALA A 44 -16.70 -0.40 3.90
N ARG A 45 -17.86 0.10 3.44
CA ARG A 45 -18.80 -0.75 2.71
C ARG A 45 -18.12 -1.37 1.47
N PRO A 46 -18.54 -2.56 1.03
CA PRO A 46 -18.09 -3.13 -0.22
C PRO A 46 -18.28 -2.16 -1.39
N LEU A 47 -17.36 -2.21 -2.37
CA LEU A 47 -17.55 -1.55 -3.65
C LEU A 47 -18.76 -2.18 -4.36
N THR A 48 -19.62 -1.34 -4.90
CA THR A 48 -20.70 -1.77 -5.79
C THR A 48 -20.13 -2.12 -7.17
N ARG A 49 -20.89 -2.92 -7.94
CA ARG A 49 -20.51 -3.24 -9.33
C ARG A 49 -20.38 -1.99 -10.19
N ASP A 50 -21.24 -1.00 -9.97
CA ASP A 50 -21.23 0.25 -10.73
C ASP A 50 -20.01 1.11 -10.39
N GLU A 51 -19.58 1.14 -9.13
CA GLU A 51 -18.33 1.83 -8.74
C GLU A 51 -17.09 1.18 -9.36
N ILE A 52 -17.05 -0.15 -9.38
CA ILE A 52 -15.95 -0.90 -10.02
C ILE A 52 -15.94 -0.62 -11.53
N ARG A 53 -17.09 -0.78 -12.19
CA ARG A 53 -17.22 -0.53 -13.63
C ARG A 53 -16.86 0.91 -13.99
N GLY A 54 -17.38 1.88 -13.24
CA GLY A 54 -17.10 3.30 -13.45
C GLY A 54 -15.62 3.66 -13.31
N PHE A 55 -14.85 2.89 -12.53
CA PHE A 55 -13.40 3.05 -12.42
C PHE A 55 -12.63 2.37 -13.56
N LEU A 56 -12.99 1.13 -13.90
CA LEU A 56 -12.29 0.33 -14.91
C LEU A 56 -12.57 0.85 -16.33
N GLU A 57 -13.80 1.29 -16.60
CA GLU A 57 -14.24 1.78 -17.91
C GLU A 57 -14.18 3.32 -18.00
N HIS A 58 -13.55 4.00 -17.03
CA HIS A 58 -13.45 5.45 -17.06
C HIS A 58 -12.73 5.92 -18.33
N ARG A 59 -13.33 6.83 -19.10
CA ARG A 59 -12.82 7.27 -20.41
C ARG A 59 -11.36 7.75 -20.41
N GLN A 60 -10.94 8.37 -19.30
CA GLN A 60 -9.59 8.92 -19.15
C GLN A 60 -8.60 7.93 -18.51
N ARG A 61 -9.04 6.73 -18.11
CA ARG A 61 -8.17 5.73 -17.45
C ARG A 61 -6.96 5.41 -18.32
N GLY A 62 -7.15 5.28 -19.63
CA GLY A 62 -6.09 4.99 -20.59
C GLY A 62 -5.08 6.12 -20.79
N GLU A 63 -5.35 7.33 -20.30
CA GLU A 63 -4.39 8.44 -20.29
C GLU A 63 -3.32 8.24 -19.19
N LEU A 64 -3.64 7.45 -18.15
CA LEU A 64 -2.74 7.10 -17.06
C LEU A 64 -2.06 5.76 -17.37
N LEU A 65 -0.74 5.79 -17.46
CA LEU A 65 0.10 4.61 -17.70
C LEU A 65 0.23 3.72 -16.46
N SER A 66 0.01 4.28 -15.27
CA SER A 66 0.02 3.53 -14.01
C SER A 66 -0.93 4.13 -12.98
N ILE A 67 -1.72 3.26 -12.34
CA ILE A 67 -2.59 3.61 -11.22
C ILE A 67 -2.33 2.56 -10.14
N PHE A 68 -1.95 3.00 -8.95
CA PHE A 68 -1.71 2.13 -7.80
C PHE A 68 -2.31 2.73 -6.53
N ALA A 69 -2.34 1.94 -5.45
CA ALA A 69 -2.93 2.37 -4.20
C ALA A 69 -1.93 2.43 -3.05
N HIS A 70 -2.28 3.19 -2.02
CA HIS A 70 -1.67 3.15 -0.70
C HIS A 70 -2.68 2.63 0.32
N ALA A 71 -2.22 1.87 1.31
CA ALA A 71 -3.02 1.36 2.42
C ALA A 71 -3.35 2.47 3.42
N ASN A 72 -4.41 2.35 4.20
CA ASN A 72 -4.69 3.35 5.24
C ASN A 72 -3.59 3.42 6.32
N TYR A 73 -3.48 4.58 6.99
CA TYR A 73 -2.43 4.85 7.98
C TYR A 73 -2.61 4.17 9.34
N LEU A 74 -3.79 3.60 9.63
CA LEU A 74 -4.08 2.91 10.88
C LEU A 74 -3.46 1.51 10.94
N ILE A 75 -3.15 0.90 9.78
CA ILE A 75 -2.64 -0.47 9.72
C ILE A 75 -1.25 -0.54 10.37
N ASN A 76 -1.12 -1.41 11.38
CA ASN A 76 0.17 -1.81 11.94
C ASN A 76 0.22 -3.33 12.13
N LEU A 77 0.95 -4.02 11.25
CA LEU A 77 1.11 -5.48 11.31
C LEU A 77 2.01 -5.96 12.46
N ALA A 78 2.76 -5.06 13.08
CA ALA A 78 3.57 -5.32 14.28
C ALA A 78 2.85 -4.92 15.58
N ALA A 79 1.60 -4.43 15.54
CA ALA A 79 0.88 -3.96 16.71
C ALA A 79 0.83 -5.00 17.84
N THR A 80 1.19 -4.61 19.07
CA THR A 80 1.21 -5.51 20.23
C THR A 80 -0.19 -5.74 20.83
N ASN A 81 -1.08 -4.76 20.73
CA ASN A 81 -2.48 -4.90 21.13
C ASN A 81 -3.22 -5.89 20.22
N PRO A 82 -3.83 -6.97 20.75
CA PRO A 82 -4.48 -7.99 19.92
C PRO A 82 -5.63 -7.49 19.06
N GLN A 83 -6.48 -6.60 19.59
CA GLN A 83 -7.62 -6.07 18.85
C GLN A 83 -7.17 -5.15 17.71
N PHE A 84 -6.17 -4.30 17.97
CA PHE A 84 -5.60 -3.41 16.95
C PHE A 84 -4.91 -4.22 15.85
N HIS A 85 -4.18 -5.28 16.22
CA HIS A 85 -3.57 -6.20 15.27
C HIS A 85 -4.62 -6.92 14.42
N ALA A 86 -5.69 -7.44 15.02
CA ALA A 86 -6.79 -8.05 14.29
C ALA A 86 -7.48 -7.07 13.31
N ASN A 87 -7.69 -5.82 13.74
CA ASN A 87 -8.24 -4.77 12.87
C ASN A 87 -7.29 -4.43 11.70
N SER A 88 -5.98 -4.38 11.95
CA SER A 88 -4.96 -4.16 10.91
C SER A 88 -4.96 -5.28 9.88
N MET A 89 -4.99 -6.53 10.34
CA MET A 89 -5.06 -7.73 9.49
C MET A 89 -6.30 -7.74 8.60
N ARG A 90 -7.47 -7.47 9.19
CA ARG A 90 -8.73 -7.40 8.47
C ARG A 90 -8.74 -6.26 7.47
N SER A 91 -8.35 -5.06 7.90
CA SER A 91 -8.35 -3.87 7.05
C SER A 91 -7.42 -4.04 5.85
N LEU A 92 -6.20 -4.57 6.04
CA LEU A 92 -5.28 -4.79 4.93
C LEU A 92 -5.81 -5.85 3.95
N SER A 93 -6.44 -6.92 4.46
CA SER A 93 -7.09 -7.94 3.62
C SER A 93 -8.20 -7.32 2.76
N GLU A 94 -9.07 -6.50 3.37
CA GLU A 94 -10.14 -5.80 2.66
C GLU A 94 -9.60 -4.81 1.62
N GLU A 95 -8.52 -4.09 1.92
CA GLU A 95 -7.91 -3.15 0.97
C GLU A 95 -7.22 -3.85 -0.20
N LEU A 96 -6.55 -4.98 0.03
CA LEU A 96 -6.00 -5.80 -1.05
C LEU A 96 -7.10 -6.38 -1.95
N ILE A 97 -8.22 -6.82 -1.38
CA ILE A 97 -9.38 -7.26 -2.17
C ILE A 97 -9.92 -6.10 -3.02
N ARG A 98 -10.12 -4.92 -2.44
CA ARG A 98 -10.61 -3.73 -3.16
C ARG A 98 -9.65 -3.31 -4.27
N ALA A 99 -8.36 -3.28 -3.99
CA ALA A 99 -7.33 -3.00 -4.98
C ALA A 99 -7.36 -4.02 -6.13
N GLY A 100 -7.58 -5.31 -5.81
CA GLY A 100 -7.76 -6.36 -6.82
C GLY A 100 -9.02 -6.19 -7.67
N GLN A 101 -10.14 -5.76 -7.08
CA GLN A 101 -11.37 -5.45 -7.82
C GLN A 101 -11.21 -4.25 -8.76
N LEU A 102 -10.31 -3.32 -8.42
CA LEU A 102 -9.97 -2.14 -9.20
C LEU A 102 -8.78 -2.38 -10.15
N GLU A 103 -8.31 -3.63 -10.25
CA GLU A 103 -7.18 -4.05 -11.08
C GLU A 103 -5.89 -3.26 -10.83
N LEU A 104 -5.63 -2.91 -9.57
CA LEU A 104 -4.41 -2.21 -9.18
C LEU A 104 -3.24 -3.20 -9.00
N PRO A 105 -2.05 -2.89 -9.52
CA PRO A 105 -0.92 -3.82 -9.53
C PRO A 105 -0.34 -4.03 -8.13
N PHE A 106 -0.34 -2.99 -7.29
CA PHE A 106 0.17 -3.05 -5.92
C PHE A 106 -0.53 -2.06 -4.99
N LEU A 107 -0.47 -2.37 -3.70
CA LEU A 107 -0.89 -1.56 -2.57
C LEU A 107 0.33 -1.23 -1.71
N VAL A 108 0.73 0.04 -1.71
CA VAL A 108 1.82 0.56 -0.88
C VAL A 108 1.42 0.53 0.59
N MET A 109 2.33 0.12 1.46
CA MET A 109 2.15 0.22 2.90
C MET A 109 3.46 0.39 3.64
N HIS A 110 3.42 1.11 4.75
CA HIS A 110 4.49 1.06 5.74
C HIS A 110 4.50 -0.33 6.41
N PRO A 111 5.66 -0.96 6.65
CA PRO A 111 5.75 -2.29 7.25
C PRO A 111 5.06 -2.40 8.62
N GLY A 112 5.17 -1.37 9.45
CA GLY A 112 4.56 -1.28 10.77
C GLY A 112 5.52 -0.72 11.83
N ALA A 113 5.09 -0.73 13.08
CA ALA A 113 5.85 -0.23 14.22
C ALA A 113 5.81 -1.22 15.40
N HIS A 114 6.95 -1.46 16.04
CA HIS A 114 7.08 -2.52 17.06
C HIS A 114 6.58 -2.15 18.46
N LEU A 115 6.30 -0.86 18.73
CA LEU A 115 5.69 -0.37 19.98
C LEU A 115 6.38 -0.91 21.25
N GLY A 116 7.72 -0.89 21.27
CA GLY A 116 8.53 -1.37 22.40
C GLY A 116 8.85 -2.88 22.41
N ALA A 117 8.29 -3.68 21.50
CA ALA A 117 8.59 -5.12 21.44
C ALA A 117 9.99 -5.47 20.88
N GLY A 118 10.71 -4.49 20.32
CA GLY A 118 11.99 -4.68 19.62
C GLY A 118 11.82 -4.97 18.13
N GLU A 119 12.84 -4.60 17.35
CA GLU A 119 12.81 -4.71 15.88
C GLU A 119 12.62 -6.14 15.40
N GLU A 120 13.41 -7.09 15.94
CA GLU A 120 13.35 -8.51 15.55
C GLU A 120 11.95 -9.10 15.78
N ALA A 121 11.35 -8.82 16.94
CA ALA A 121 9.99 -9.29 17.26
C ALA A 121 8.95 -8.65 16.32
N GLY A 122 9.09 -7.36 16.03
CA GLY A 122 8.22 -6.64 15.09
C GLY A 122 8.29 -7.19 13.67
N LEU A 123 9.50 -7.41 13.14
CA LEU A 123 9.72 -7.97 11.80
C LEU A 123 9.16 -9.40 11.69
N LYS A 124 9.44 -10.27 12.67
CA LYS A 124 8.86 -11.62 12.72
C LYS A 124 7.32 -11.58 12.74
N LYS A 125 6.74 -10.60 13.43
CA LYS A 125 5.28 -10.44 13.49
C LYS A 125 4.71 -9.94 12.17
N ILE A 126 5.38 -9.04 11.47
CA ILE A 126 4.99 -8.57 10.13
C ILE A 126 4.97 -9.74 9.14
N VAL A 127 6.02 -10.56 9.10
CA VAL A 127 6.10 -11.75 8.25
C VAL A 127 4.91 -12.70 8.49
N LYS A 128 4.65 -13.07 9.76
CA LYS A 128 3.51 -13.92 10.14
C LYS A 128 2.17 -13.31 9.73
N SER A 129 2.05 -12.00 9.83
CA SER A 129 0.83 -11.25 9.48
C SER A 129 0.59 -11.28 7.96
N ILE A 130 1.62 -11.00 7.16
CA ILE A 130 1.52 -11.07 5.69
C ILE A 130 1.14 -12.48 5.23
N ASP A 131 1.81 -13.51 5.75
CA ASP A 131 1.50 -14.91 5.44
C ASP A 131 0.05 -15.31 5.75
N ALA A 132 -0.46 -14.85 6.90
CA ALA A 132 -1.82 -15.12 7.32
C ALA A 132 -2.84 -14.39 6.42
N ILE A 133 -2.57 -13.14 6.03
CA ILE A 133 -3.39 -12.39 5.07
C ILE A 133 -3.43 -13.13 3.73
N PHE A 134 -2.27 -13.45 3.17
CA PHE A 134 -2.19 -14.11 1.86
C PHE A 134 -2.90 -15.46 1.82
N ARG A 135 -2.95 -16.19 2.95
CA ARG A 135 -3.73 -17.43 3.08
C ARG A 135 -5.24 -17.21 2.99
N VAL A 136 -5.74 -16.09 3.51
CA VAL A 136 -7.18 -15.73 3.47
C VAL A 136 -7.58 -15.18 2.09
N ILE A 137 -6.65 -14.53 1.39
CA ILE A 137 -6.88 -13.94 0.05
C ILE A 137 -5.96 -14.52 -1.03
N PRO A 138 -5.99 -15.84 -1.30
CA PRO A 138 -5.04 -16.50 -2.20
C PRO A 138 -5.23 -16.10 -3.67
N LYS A 139 -6.41 -15.61 -4.05
CA LYS A 139 -6.76 -15.25 -5.44
C LYS A 139 -6.47 -13.79 -5.79
N VAL A 140 -6.16 -12.94 -4.80
CA VAL A 140 -5.89 -11.51 -5.03
C VAL A 140 -4.51 -11.35 -5.65
N LYS A 141 -4.46 -10.75 -6.84
CA LYS A 141 -3.21 -10.56 -7.60
C LYS A 141 -2.44 -9.31 -7.21
N THR A 142 -3.10 -8.31 -6.61
CA THR A 142 -2.45 -7.09 -6.12
C THR A 142 -1.35 -7.45 -5.13
N ARG A 143 -0.15 -6.93 -5.38
CA ARG A 143 1.03 -7.11 -4.53
C ARG A 143 1.02 -6.10 -3.38
N ILE A 144 1.76 -6.39 -2.32
CA ILE A 144 2.07 -5.39 -1.29
C ILE A 144 3.39 -4.72 -1.68
N ALA A 145 3.40 -3.39 -1.80
CA ALA A 145 4.62 -2.62 -1.93
C ALA A 145 5.06 -2.15 -0.53
N LEU A 146 6.12 -2.76 0.01
CA LEU A 146 6.68 -2.36 1.31
C LEU A 146 7.44 -1.05 1.14
N GLU A 147 6.97 -0.02 1.84
CA GLU A 147 7.55 1.31 1.77
C GLU A 147 8.69 1.48 2.77
N THR A 148 9.77 2.12 2.33
CA THR A 148 10.83 2.61 3.23
C THR A 148 10.28 3.70 4.13
N THR A 149 10.64 3.73 5.42
CA THR A 149 10.11 4.71 6.38
C THR A 149 11.22 5.59 6.98
N ALA A 150 10.86 6.75 7.53
CA ALA A 150 11.82 7.63 8.20
C ALA A 150 12.33 7.10 9.56
N GLY A 151 11.85 5.95 10.04
CA GLY A 151 12.31 5.35 11.31
C GLY A 151 11.85 6.08 12.58
N GLN A 152 10.83 6.94 12.49
CA GLN A 152 10.32 7.67 13.65
C GLN A 152 9.77 6.74 14.74
N GLY A 153 10.14 7.01 15.99
CA GLY A 153 9.63 6.26 17.15
C GLY A 153 10.01 4.78 17.11
N SER A 154 9.04 3.92 16.78
CA SER A 154 9.25 2.46 16.68
C SER A 154 8.95 1.91 15.28
N CYS A 155 8.92 2.79 14.27
CA CYS A 155 8.64 2.43 12.88
C CYS A 155 9.77 1.58 12.27
N LEU A 156 9.36 0.48 11.64
CA LEU A 156 10.21 -0.44 10.90
C LEU A 156 10.24 -0.05 9.41
N GLY A 157 11.19 -0.61 8.66
CA GLY A 157 11.37 -0.28 7.24
C GLY A 157 12.31 0.90 6.96
N HIS A 158 12.92 1.49 7.99
CA HIS A 158 13.89 2.58 7.83
C HIS A 158 15.30 2.12 7.43
N ARG A 159 15.55 0.81 7.41
CA ARG A 159 16.77 0.22 6.87
C ARG A 159 16.40 -0.77 5.78
N PHE A 160 17.20 -0.87 4.72
CA PHE A 160 16.96 -1.83 3.65
C PHE A 160 16.93 -3.28 4.16
N GLU A 161 17.69 -3.58 5.21
CA GLU A 161 17.73 -4.90 5.88
C GLU A 161 16.37 -5.26 6.49
N HIS A 162 15.58 -4.28 6.94
CA HIS A 162 14.21 -4.54 7.43
C HIS A 162 13.30 -5.03 6.29
N ILE A 163 13.40 -4.38 5.13
CA ILE A 163 12.61 -4.73 3.95
C ILE A 163 13.05 -6.09 3.40
N ALA A 164 14.37 -6.31 3.29
CA ALA A 164 14.96 -7.57 2.88
C ALA A 164 14.52 -8.72 3.79
N TYR A 165 14.62 -8.54 5.12
CA TYR A 165 14.17 -9.54 6.10
C TYR A 165 12.72 -9.96 5.87
N ILE A 166 11.81 -9.00 5.63
CA ILE A 166 10.40 -9.33 5.40
C ILE A 166 10.25 -10.13 4.10
N ILE A 167 10.88 -9.68 3.01
CA ILE A 167 10.79 -10.34 1.69
C ILE A 167 11.36 -11.76 1.74
N GLU A 168 12.50 -11.97 2.39
CA GLU A 168 13.18 -13.27 2.47
C GLU A 168 12.43 -14.30 3.34
N ASN A 169 11.59 -13.85 4.27
CA ASN A 169 10.98 -14.72 5.27
C ASN A 169 9.46 -14.97 5.06
N VAL A 170 8.80 -14.27 4.13
CA VAL A 170 7.42 -14.60 3.75
C VAL A 170 7.36 -15.81 2.82
N ARG A 171 6.24 -16.53 2.83
CA ARG A 171 6.03 -17.73 1.99
C ARG A 171 5.84 -17.43 0.50
N ALA A 172 5.39 -16.23 0.17
CA ALA A 172 5.03 -15.80 -1.18
C ALA A 172 5.73 -14.47 -1.53
N PRO A 173 7.08 -14.44 -1.61
CA PRO A 173 7.84 -13.22 -1.85
C PRO A 173 7.51 -12.53 -3.18
N GLU A 174 7.04 -13.28 -4.18
CA GLU A 174 6.58 -12.75 -5.48
C GLU A 174 5.37 -11.81 -5.34
N ARG A 175 4.60 -11.95 -4.24
CA ARG A 175 3.47 -11.07 -3.90
C ARG A 175 3.90 -9.79 -3.19
N LEU A 176 5.20 -9.58 -2.98
CA LEU A 176 5.76 -8.36 -2.42
C LEU A 176 6.59 -7.60 -3.46
N CYS A 177 6.59 -6.27 -3.38
CA CYS A 177 7.54 -5.38 -4.02
C CYS A 177 7.96 -4.29 -3.02
N VAL A 178 8.76 -3.32 -3.47
CA VAL A 178 9.28 -2.24 -2.63
C VAL A 178 8.81 -0.90 -3.20
N CYS A 179 8.41 0.02 -2.31
CA CYS A 179 8.24 1.43 -2.60
C CYS A 179 9.36 2.20 -1.89
N ILE A 180 10.10 3.01 -2.64
CA ILE A 180 11.15 3.86 -2.08
C ILE A 180 10.59 5.27 -1.98
N ASP A 181 10.49 5.77 -0.76
CA ASP A 181 10.21 7.17 -0.48
C ASP A 181 11.53 7.89 -0.19
N THR A 182 11.87 8.85 -1.05
CA THR A 182 13.15 9.57 -0.96
C THR A 182 13.25 10.47 0.26
N ALA A 183 12.15 11.06 0.72
CA ALA A 183 12.13 11.86 1.94
C ALA A 183 12.32 10.98 3.18
N HIS A 184 11.71 9.80 3.20
CA HIS A 184 11.91 8.81 4.25
C HIS A 184 13.35 8.29 4.28
N LEU A 185 13.92 7.94 3.14
CA LEU A 185 15.33 7.51 3.07
C LEU A 185 16.28 8.59 3.55
N PHE A 186 16.10 9.83 3.08
CA PHE A 186 16.91 10.96 3.53
C PHE A 186 16.80 11.16 5.05
N ALA A 187 15.58 11.14 5.60
CA ALA A 187 15.36 11.26 7.04
C ALA A 187 15.92 10.08 7.85
N ALA A 188 16.02 8.88 7.26
CA ALA A 188 16.65 7.71 7.85
C ALA A 188 18.19 7.73 7.76
N GLY A 189 18.78 8.75 7.13
CA GLY A 189 20.23 8.94 7.05
C GLY A 189 20.89 8.40 5.78
N TYR A 190 20.11 8.03 4.77
CA TYR A 190 20.66 7.68 3.45
C TYR A 190 21.02 8.94 2.68
N ASP A 191 22.28 9.04 2.26
CA ASP A 191 22.72 10.04 1.31
C ASP A 191 22.18 9.71 -0.09
N LEU A 192 21.50 10.67 -0.71
CA LEU A 192 20.86 10.52 -2.02
C LEU A 192 21.55 11.37 -3.10
N GLY A 193 22.62 12.11 -2.75
CA GLY A 193 23.39 12.97 -3.66
C GLY A 193 23.22 14.46 -3.41
#